data_AF-A0A9Q4KZJ4-F1
#
_entry.id   AF-A0A9Q4KZJ4-F1
#
_cell.length_a   1.000
_cell.length_b   1.000
_cell.length_c   1.000
_cell.angle_alpha   90.00
_cell.angle_beta   90.00
_cell.angle_gamma   90.00
#
_symmetry.space_group_name_H-M   'P 1'
#
loop_
_entity.id
_entity.type
_entity.pdbx_description
1 polymer ?
#
loop_
_entity_poly.entity_id
_entity_poly.type
_entity_poly.pdbx_seq_one_letter_code
_entity_poly.pdbx_strand_id
1 'polypeptide(L)' 'MTGPRVAESKRCPDCGAVLPLRDPLIGWWLCDDCELGVDENGERVAE' A
#
# COMPACT_ATOMS: atom_id res chain seq x y z
N MET A 1 23.77 4.83 -11.18
CA MET A 1 23.25 3.82 -10.24
C MET A 1 22.06 4.43 -9.51
N THR A 2 20.85 4.26 -10.01
CA THR A 2 19.65 4.66 -9.27
C THR A 2 19.41 3.56 -8.26
N GLY A 3 19.72 3.81 -6.98
CA GLY A 3 19.41 2.86 -5.90
C GLY A 3 17.93 2.48 -5.93
N PRO A 4 17.56 1.26 -5.51
CA PRO A 4 16.17 0.84 -5.49
C PRO A 4 15.39 1.91 -4.74
N ARG A 5 14.48 2.57 -5.44
CA ARG A 5 13.54 3.53 -4.84
C ARG A 5 12.94 2.78 -3.67
N VAL A 6 13.22 3.25 -2.45
CA VAL A 6 12.67 2.67 -1.23
C VAL A 6 11.17 2.59 -1.49
N ALA A 7 10.66 1.37 -1.72
CA ALA A 7 9.24 1.18 -1.94
C ALA A 7 8.59 1.73 -0.67
N GLU A 8 7.89 2.85 -0.81
CA GLU A 8 7.29 3.54 0.33
C GLU A 8 6.35 2.54 1.00
N SER A 9 6.85 1.96 2.08
CA SER A 9 6.17 0.90 2.80
C SER A 9 5.11 1.60 3.62
N LYS A 10 3.86 1.47 3.20
CA LYS A 10 2.72 2.06 3.91
C LYS A 10 2.26 1.17 5.04
N ARG A 11 1.36 1.68 5.88
CA ARG A 11 0.63 0.84 6.83
C ARG A 11 -0.85 0.86 6.49
N CYS A 12 -1.48 -0.30 6.62
CA CYS A 12 -2.92 -0.41 6.55
C CYS A 12 -3.54 0.41 7.69
N PRO A 13 -4.53 1.29 7.42
CA PRO A 13 -5.18 2.09 8.45
C PRO A 13 -6.10 1.26 9.37
N ASP A 14 -6.41 0.02 9.01
CA ASP A 14 -7.34 -0.83 9.77
C ASP A 14 -6.59 -1.77 10.74
N CYS A 15 -5.69 -2.61 10.21
CA CYS A 15 -4.93 -3.57 11.02
C CYS A 15 -3.52 -3.10 11.39
N GLY A 16 -3.00 -2.02 10.78
CA GLY A 16 -1.64 -1.53 11.00
C GLY A 16 -0.54 -2.33 10.29
N ALA A 17 -0.90 -3.34 9.49
CA ALA A 17 0.05 -4.16 8.74
C ALA A 17 0.88 -3.31 7.77
N VAL A 18 2.15 -3.65 7.59
CA VAL A 18 3.04 -2.97 6.64
C VAL A 18 2.71 -3.45 5.23
N LEU A 19 2.36 -2.51 4.35
CA LEU A 19 2.07 -2.72 2.93
C LEU A 19 3.37 -2.48 2.14
N PRO A 20 4.07 -3.52 1.70
CA PRO A 20 5.45 -3.42 1.22
C PRO A 20 5.56 -2.84 -0.19
N LEU A 21 4.53 -2.96 -1.04
CA LEU A 21 4.57 -2.49 -2.41
C LEU A 21 3.22 -1.92 -2.86
N ARG A 22 3.25 -0.80 -3.58
CA ARG A 22 2.11 -0.28 -4.33
C ARG A 22 1.91 -1.17 -5.55
N ASP A 23 0.69 -1.62 -5.77
CA ASP A 23 0.35 -2.41 -6.95
C ASP A 23 0.46 -1.51 -8.20
N PRO A 24 1.29 -1.86 -9.20
CA PRO A 24 1.50 -1.03 -10.38
C PRO A 24 0.34 -1.10 -11.39
N LEU A 25 -0.54 -2.09 -11.31
CA LEU A 25 -1.70 -2.21 -12.20
C LEU A 25 -2.86 -1.35 -11.71
N ILE A 26 -3.07 -1.31 -10.40
CA ILE A 26 -4.21 -0.60 -9.79
C ILE A 26 -3.80 0.77 -9.22
N GLY A 27 -2.52 0.95 -8.92
CA GLY A 27 -1.99 2.24 -8.46
C GLY A 27 -2.29 2.53 -6.99
N TRP A 28 -2.56 1.53 -6.18
CA TRP A 28 -2.79 1.64 -4.72
C TRP A 28 -2.11 0.47 -3.98
N TRP A 29 -2.00 0.51 -2.66
CA TRP A 29 -1.52 -0.62 -1.86
C TRP A 29 -2.70 -1.50 -1.48
N LEU A 30 -2.55 -2.82 -1.56
CA LEU A 30 -3.55 -3.76 -1.07
C LEU A 30 -3.06 -4.39 0.23
N CYS A 31 -3.92 -4.45 1.25
CA CYS A 31 -3.66 -5.20 2.46
C CYS A 31 -4.11 -6.64 2.29
N ASP A 32 -3.21 -7.63 2.36
CA ASP A 32 -3.58 -9.05 2.31
C ASP A 32 -4.49 -9.47 3.49
N ASP A 33 -4.27 -8.91 4.70
CA ASP A 33 -5.07 -9.28 5.88
C ASP A 33 -6.52 -8.75 5.84
N CYS A 34 -6.71 -7.53 5.31
CA CYS A 34 -8.01 -6.85 5.32
C CYS A 34 -8.67 -6.83 3.95
N GLU A 35 -7.97 -7.31 2.91
CA GLU A 35 -8.32 -7.14 1.48
C GLU A 35 -8.59 -5.67 1.09
N LEU A 36 -8.09 -4.73 1.89
CA LEU A 36 -8.39 -3.31 1.79
C LEU A 36 -7.43 -2.59 0.84
N GLY A 37 -7.98 -1.80 -0.08
CA GLY A 37 -7.23 -0.88 -0.93
C GLY A 37 -6.91 0.43 -0.22
N VAL A 38 -5.64 0.85 -0.23
CA VAL A 38 -5.13 2.08 0.41
C VAL A 38 -4.38 2.93 -0.61
N ASP A 39 -4.69 4.22 -0.71
CA ASP A 39 -4.05 5.13 -1.65
C ASP A 39 -2.73 5.77 -1.15
N GLU A 40 -2.17 6.66 -1.96
CA GLU A 40 -0.94 7.40 -1.62
C GLU A 40 -1.10 8.42 -0.50
N ASN A 41 -2.33 8.83 -0.15
CA ASN A 41 -2.64 9.67 1.01
C ASN A 41 -2.84 8.84 2.29
N GLY A 42 -3.16 7.55 2.14
CA GLY A 42 -3.39 6.61 3.24
C GLY A 42 -4.87 6.40 3.48
N GLU A 43 -5.68 6.84 2.53
CA GLU A 43 -7.12 6.75 2.55
C GLU A 43 -7.59 5.44 1.91
N ARG A 44 -8.77 5.01 2.32
CA ARG A 44 -9.40 3.78 1.84
C ARG A 44 -10.02 4.04 0.49
N VAL A 45 -9.80 3.13 -0.44
CA VAL A 45 -10.17 3.30 -1.84
C VAL A 45 -10.89 2.07 -2.40
N ALA A 46 -10.76 0.90 -1.76
CA ALA A 46 -11.66 -0.23 -1.92
C ALA A 46 -11.79 -1.05 -0.63
N GLU A 47 -12.94 -1.71 -0.50
CA GLU A 47 -13.36 -2.64 0.56
C GLU A 47 -13.67 -4.03 -0.01
#